data_AF-A0A3P8IPX8-F1
#
_entry.id   AF-A0A3P8IPX8-F1
#
_cell.length_a   1.000
_cell.length_b   1.000
_cell.length_c   1.000
_cell.angle_alpha   90.00
_cell.angle_beta   90.00
_cell.angle_gamma   90.00
#
_symmetry.space_group_name_H-M   'P 1'
#
loop_
_entity.id
_entity.type
_entity.pdbx_description
1 polymer ?
#
loop_
_entity_poly.entity_id
_entity_poly.type
_entity_poly.pdbx_seq_one_letter_code
_entity_poly.pdbx_strand_id
1 'polypeptide(L)' 'MRHRKSGRQLNRNSSHRQAMFRNMAGSLVRHEIIKTTLPKAKELRRVVEPLITLAKTDSVANRRLAFARTRDNEIVAKLF' A
#
# COMPACT_ATOMS: atom_id res chain seq x y z
N MET A 1 10.34 13.04 -24.69
CA MET A 1 9.39 12.62 -23.64
C MET A 1 9.85 11.30 -23.03
N ARG A 2 9.66 11.04 -21.72
CA ARG A 2 9.96 9.71 -21.15
C ARG A 2 8.89 8.71 -21.58
N HIS A 3 9.25 7.77 -22.45
CA HIS A 3 8.36 6.67 -22.85
C HIS A 3 8.03 5.77 -21.64
N ARG A 4 6.83 5.18 -21.62
CA ARG A 4 6.33 4.27 -20.57
C ARG A 4 6.29 4.85 -19.15
N LYS A 5 6.08 6.17 -19.00
CA LYS A 5 5.89 6.80 -17.68
C LYS A 5 4.59 6.32 -17.03
N SER A 6 4.70 5.44 -16.02
CA SER A 6 3.57 4.96 -15.22
C SER A 6 3.54 5.62 -13.85
N GLY A 7 2.34 5.96 -13.39
CA GLY A 7 2.10 6.54 -12.06
C GLY A 7 2.53 8.00 -11.89
N ARG A 8 2.36 8.52 -10.67
CA ARG A 8 2.65 9.92 -10.32
C ARG A 8 3.83 10.02 -9.36
N GLN A 9 4.67 11.03 -9.55
CA GLN A 9 5.85 11.27 -8.69
C GLN A 9 5.49 11.96 -7.36
N LEU A 10 4.40 12.74 -7.32
CA LEU A 10 3.90 13.44 -6.14
C LEU A 10 4.94 14.36 -5.46
N ASN A 11 5.84 14.96 -6.27
CA ASN A 11 6.94 15.82 -5.83
C ASN A 11 7.79 15.19 -4.72
N ARG A 12 7.99 13.86 -4.76
CA ARG A 12 8.78 13.10 -3.80
C ARG A 12 9.79 12.20 -4.49
N ASN A 13 10.92 11.98 -3.82
CA ASN A 13 11.87 10.93 -4.22
C ASN A 13 11.24 9.53 -4.05
N SER A 14 11.92 8.51 -4.57
CA SER A 14 11.38 7.13 -4.58
C SER A 14 11.18 6.57 -3.16
N SER A 15 12.16 6.73 -2.28
CA SER A 15 12.14 6.19 -0.91
C SER A 15 11.02 6.81 -0.07
N HIS A 16 10.88 8.14 -0.10
CA HIS A 16 9.80 8.84 0.60
C HIS A 16 8.44 8.45 0.03
N ARG A 17 8.31 8.33 -1.30
CA ARG A 17 7.03 7.91 -1.90
C ARG A 17 6.63 6.50 -1.46
N GLN A 18 7.58 5.56 -1.40
CA GLN A 18 7.33 4.21 -0.88
C GLN A 18 6.92 4.22 0.60
N ALA A 19 7.65 4.96 1.45
CA ALA A 19 7.31 5.09 2.87
C ALA A 19 5.93 5.73 3.09
N MET A 20 5.60 6.78 2.34
CA MET A 20 4.30 7.46 2.41
C MET A 20 3.16 6.50 2.06
N PHE A 21 3.28 5.72 0.97
CA PHE A 21 2.24 4.78 0.58
C PHE A 21 2.11 3.61 1.55
N ARG A 22 3.22 3.13 2.13
CA ARG A 22 3.18 2.12 3.20
C ARG A 22 2.36 2.62 4.39
N ASN A 23 2.63 3.84 4.85
CA ASN A 23 1.90 4.43 5.97
C ASN A 23 0.41 4.63 5.63
N MET A 24 0.10 5.16 4.44
CA MET A 24 -1.28 5.34 4.00
C MET A 24 -2.04 4.01 3.86
N ALA A 25 -1.39 2.96 3.37
CA ALA A 25 -2.00 1.63 3.29
C ALA A 25 -2.30 1.06 4.68
N GLY A 26 -1.36 1.17 5.61
CA GLY A 26 -1.58 0.78 7.01
C GLY A 26 -2.71 1.57 7.67
N SER A 27 -2.74 2.89 7.52
CA SER A 27 -3.84 3.72 8.03
C SER A 27 -5.19 3.35 7.41
N LEU A 28 -5.25 3.07 6.11
CA LEU A 28 -6.48 2.66 5.45
C LEU A 28 -6.98 1.32 5.98
N VAL A 29 -6.13 0.33 6.18
CA VAL A 29 -6.54 -0.96 6.75
C VAL A 29 -7.00 -0.78 8.21
N ARG A 30 -6.26 0.00 9.00
CA ARG A 30 -6.57 0.25 10.41
C ARG A 30 -7.92 0.96 10.59
N HIS A 31 -8.15 2.04 9.85
CA HIS A 31 -9.30 2.93 10.06
C HIS A 31 -10.42 2.77 9.01
N GLU A 32 -10.23 1.93 8.00
CA GLU A 32 -11.17 1.61 6.90
C GLU A 32 -11.48 2.77 5.95
N ILE A 33 -11.32 4.01 6.41
CA ILE A 33 -11.51 5.23 5.64
C ILE A 33 -10.39 6.21 6.00
N ILE A 34 -9.81 6.86 4.98
CA ILE A 34 -8.86 7.96 5.15
C ILE A 34 -9.19 9.11 4.21
N LYS A 35 -8.93 10.34 4.64
CA LYS A 35 -9.00 11.53 3.79
C LYS A 35 -7.63 11.85 3.22
N THR A 36 -7.52 11.99 1.89
CA THR A 36 -6.28 12.34 1.21
C THR A 36 -6.56 13.08 -0.10
N THR A 37 -5.52 13.48 -0.83
CA THR A 37 -5.68 14.15 -2.12
C THR A 37 -6.02 13.14 -3.21
N LEU A 38 -6.82 13.54 -4.19
CA LEU A 38 -7.21 12.71 -5.34
C LEU A 38 -6.04 11.97 -6.02
N PRO A 39 -4.90 12.62 -6.36
CA PRO A 39 -3.79 11.90 -6.97
C PRO A 39 -3.16 10.86 -6.04
N LYS A 40 -3.08 11.13 -4.73
CA LYS A 40 -2.57 10.15 -3.75
C LYS A 40 -3.52 8.96 -3.63
N ALA A 41 -4.83 9.20 -3.57
CA ALA A 41 -5.84 8.15 -3.51
C ALA A 41 -5.81 7.23 -4.74
N LYS A 42 -5.73 7.81 -5.94
CA LYS A 42 -5.65 7.03 -7.19
C LYS A 42 -4.40 6.15 -7.26
N GLU A 43 -3.24 6.64 -6.78
CA GLU A 43 -2.02 5.83 -6.74
C GLU A 43 -2.02 4.81 -5.59
N LEU A 44 -2.63 5.13 -4.44
CA LEU A 44 -2.70 4.23 -3.28
C LEU A 44 -3.36 2.88 -3.63
N ARG A 45 -4.36 2.90 -4.54
CA ARG A 45 -5.01 1.68 -5.04
C ARG A 45 -4.02 0.62 -5.51
N ARG A 46 -2.94 1.05 -6.19
CA ARG A 46 -1.89 0.15 -6.71
C ARG A 46 -1.09 -0.56 -5.61
N VAL A 47 -1.15 -0.06 -4.39
CA VAL A 47 -0.46 -0.62 -3.21
C VAL A 47 -1.42 -1.45 -2.37
N VAL A 48 -2.65 -0.96 -2.16
CA VAL A 48 -3.64 -1.61 -1.29
C VAL A 48 -4.34 -2.79 -1.96
N GLU A 49 -4.74 -2.69 -3.23
CA GLU A 49 -5.45 -3.78 -3.92
C GLU A 49 -4.63 -5.08 -3.93
N PRO A 50 -3.31 -5.09 -4.22
CA PRO A 50 -2.51 -6.30 -4.11
C PRO A 50 -2.38 -6.85 -2.68
N LEU A 51 -2.45 -6.00 -1.64
CA LEU A 51 -2.44 -6.48 -0.25
C LEU A 51 -3.73 -7.24 0.07
N ILE A 52 -4.88 -6.71 -0.36
CA ILE A 52 -6.18 -7.38 -0.21
C ILE A 52 -6.19 -8.69 -1.00
N THR A 53 -5.66 -8.70 -2.23
CA THR A 53 -5.57 -9.93 -3.03
C THR A 53 -4.72 -11.01 -2.36
N LEU A 54 -3.59 -10.65 -1.74
CA LEU A 54 -2.79 -11.61 -0.96
C LEU A 54 -3.56 -12.17 0.23
N ALA A 55 -4.35 -11.33 0.88
CA ALA A 55 -5.09 -11.68 2.08
C ALA A 55 -6.26 -12.65 1.82
N LYS A 56 -6.79 -12.71 0.59
CA LYS A 56 -7.85 -13.65 0.21
C LYS A 56 -7.46 -15.12 0.37
N THR A 57 -6.17 -15.44 0.34
CA THR A 57 -5.67 -16.81 0.55
C THR A 57 -4.72 -16.80 1.73
N ASP A 58 -5.16 -17.39 2.84
CA ASP A 58 -4.31 -17.48 4.02
C ASP A 58 -3.19 -18.52 3.80
N SER A 59 -1.95 -18.03 3.76
CA SER A 59 -0.76 -18.84 3.76
C SER A 59 0.38 -18.11 4.45
N VAL A 60 1.30 -18.85 5.06
CA VAL A 60 2.48 -18.29 5.71
C VAL A 60 3.31 -17.45 4.73
N ALA A 61 3.40 -17.87 3.46
CA ALA A 61 4.09 -17.12 2.42
C ALA A 61 3.42 -15.75 2.15
N ASN A 62 2.09 -15.72 2.05
CA ASN A 62 1.34 -14.48 1.84
C ASN A 62 1.44 -13.55 3.05
N ARG A 63 1.33 -14.07 4.27
CA ARG A 63 1.50 -13.29 5.51
C ARG A 63 2.90 -12.66 5.58
N ARG A 64 3.96 -13.40 5.22
CA ARG A 64 5.35 -12.87 5.13
C ARG A 64 5.47 -11.75 4.08
N LEU A 65 4.86 -11.92 2.91
CA LEU A 65 4.90 -10.90 1.86
C LEU A 65 4.13 -9.63 2.26
N ALA A 66 2.98 -9.78 2.90
CA ALA A 66 2.22 -8.65 3.44
C ALA A 66 3.00 -7.91 4.53
N PHE A 67 3.67 -8.63 5.43
CA PHE A 67 4.55 -8.03 6.45
C PHE A 67 5.73 -7.28 5.83
N ALA A 68 6.38 -7.83 4.80
CA ALA A 68 7.47 -7.15 4.12
C ALA A 68 7.06 -5.79 3.52
N ARG A 69 5.80 -5.66 3.10
CA ARG A 69 5.22 -4.45 2.50
C ARG A 69 4.71 -3.44 3.54
N THR A 70 4.10 -3.91 4.62
CA THR A 70 3.44 -3.07 5.64
C THR A 70 4.34 -2.77 6.84
N ARG A 71 5.19 -3.72 7.23
CA ARG A 71 6.06 -3.73 8.42
C ARG A 71 5.29 -3.54 9.74
N ASP A 72 4.06 -4.02 9.79
CA ASP A 72 3.18 -3.88 10.95
C ASP A 72 2.40 -5.19 11.15
N ASN A 73 2.56 -5.80 12.33
CA ASN A 73 1.93 -7.07 12.66
C ASN A 73 0.41 -6.92 12.83
N GLU A 74 -0.08 -5.80 13.35
CA GLU A 74 -1.52 -5.57 13.54
C GLU A 74 -2.24 -5.49 12.20
N ILE A 75 -1.61 -4.83 11.23
CA ILE A 75 -2.16 -4.69 9.88
C ILE A 75 -2.20 -6.04 9.17
N VAL A 76 -1.17 -6.88 9.34
CA VAL A 76 -1.18 -8.23 8.78
C VAL A 76 -2.26 -9.08 9.45
N ALA A 77 -2.44 -8.98 10.76
CA ALA A 77 -3.50 -9.68 11.47
C ALA A 77 -4.91 -9.22 11.06
N LYS A 78 -5.11 -7.93 10.75
CA LYS A 78 -6.40 -7.41 10.26
C LYS A 78 -6.67 -7.78 8.80
N LEU A 79 -5.63 -7.97 7.98
CA LEU A 79 -5.80 -8.31 6.57
C LEU A 79 -6.27 -9.75 6.37
N PHE A 80 -5.68 -10.71 7.09
CA PHE A 80 -5.88 -12.16 6.93
C PHE A 80 -6.74 -12.75 8.03
#